data_AF-A0A6N8V611-F1
#
_entry.id   AF-A0A6N8V611-F1
#
_cell.length_a   1.000
_cell.length_b   1.000
_cell.length_c   1.000
_cell.angle_alpha   90.00
_cell.angle_beta   90.00
_cell.angle_gamma   90.00
#
_symmetry.space_group_name_H-M   'P 1'
#
loop_
_entity.id
_entity.type
_entity.pdbx_description
1 polymer ?
#
loop_
_entity_poly.entity_id
_entity_poly.type
_entity_poly.pdbx_seq_one_letter_code
_entity_poly.pdbx_strand_id
1 'polypeptide(L)' 'MFPDTEFEHIDRFVGWDLSLLRRTSSTTDVALSVINLLDADPPLVNWEQSYDAFTHSPKGRRLKLSVNYRLGN' A
#
# COMPACT_ATOMS: atom_id res chain seq x y z
N MET A 1 -16.88 -6.73 37.45
CA MET A 1 -17.31 -7.28 36.15
C MET A 1 -16.93 -6.25 35.12
N PHE A 2 -15.85 -6.49 34.38
CA PHE A 2 -15.51 -5.66 33.23
C PHE A 2 -16.44 -6.10 32.09
N PRO A 3 -16.97 -5.17 31.28
CA PRO A 3 -17.77 -5.57 30.12
C PRO A 3 -16.91 -6.49 29.24
N ASP A 4 -17.50 -7.57 28.75
CA ASP A 4 -16.87 -8.43 27.74
C ASP A 4 -16.65 -7.55 26.49
N THR A 5 -15.45 -7.01 26.36
CA THR A 5 -15.03 -6.35 25.13
C THR A 5 -14.96 -7.46 24.09
N GLU A 6 -15.99 -7.59 23.24
CA GLU A 6 -15.89 -8.44 22.05
C GLU A 6 -14.67 -7.95 21.27
N PHE A 7 -13.62 -8.77 21.24
CA PHE A 7 -12.44 -8.49 20.43
C PHE A 7 -12.90 -8.44 18.98
N GLU A 8 -12.68 -7.31 18.31
CA GLU A 8 -12.99 -7.14 16.89
C GLU A 8 -12.24 -8.22 16.10
N HIS A 9 -13.00 -9.15 15.51
CA HIS A 9 -12.45 -10.28 14.77
C HIS A 9 -11.64 -9.74 13.59
N ILE A 10 -10.37 -10.16 13.46
CA ILE A 10 -9.53 -9.74 12.33
C ILE A 10 -10.09 -10.37 11.07
N ASP A 11 -10.86 -9.60 10.33
CA ASP A 11 -11.35 -10.00 9.02
C ASP A 11 -10.24 -9.92 7.96
N ARG A 12 -10.51 -10.55 6.83
CA ARG A 12 -9.58 -10.65 5.71
C ARG A 12 -9.37 -9.27 5.06
N PHE A 13 -8.11 -8.93 4.80
CA PHE A 13 -7.73 -7.77 4.01
C PHE A 13 -7.20 -8.16 2.63
N VAL A 14 -7.65 -7.48 1.57
CA VAL A 14 -7.13 -7.64 0.20
C VAL A 14 -6.89 -6.28 -0.42
N GLY A 15 -5.61 -5.96 -0.66
CA GLY A 15 -5.20 -4.78 -1.41
C GLY A 15 -4.86 -5.12 -2.86
N TRP A 16 -5.12 -4.19 -3.77
CA TRP A 16 -4.75 -4.31 -5.18
C TRP A 16 -3.80 -3.18 -5.57
N ASP A 17 -2.67 -3.51 -6.18
CA ASP A 17 -1.71 -2.55 -6.69
C ASP A 17 -1.61 -2.66 -8.20
N LEU A 18 -1.47 -1.52 -8.88
CA LEU A 18 -1.33 -1.46 -10.33
C LEU A 18 -0.09 -0.64 -10.70
N SER A 19 0.75 -1.16 -11.59
CA SER A 19 1.89 -0.46 -12.14
C SER A 19 1.95 -0.57 -13.65
N LEU A 20 2.03 0.56 -14.32
CA LEU A 20 2.25 0.66 -15.76
C LEU A 20 3.65 1.20 -16.01
N LEU A 21 4.46 0.42 -16.72
CA LEU A 21 5.80 0.80 -17.12
C LEU A 21 5.86 1.02 -18.63
N ARG A 22 6.42 2.15 -19.04
CA ARG A 22 6.65 2.47 -20.44
C ARG A 22 8.08 2.92 -20.66
N ARG A 23 8.77 2.22 -21.56
CA ARG A 23 10.02 2.72 -22.13
C ARG A 23 9.70 3.84 -23.12
N THR A 24 10.25 5.02 -22.90
CA THR A 24 10.04 6.18 -23.78
C THR A 24 11.19 6.37 -24.77
N SER A 25 12.41 5.99 -24.38
CA SER A 25 13.60 5.96 -25.23
C SER A 25 14.51 4.78 -24.86
N SER A 26 15.66 4.62 -25.52
CA SER A 26 16.66 3.62 -25.11
C SER A 26 17.20 3.87 -23.68
N THR A 27 17.23 5.12 -23.24
CA THR A 27 17.83 5.56 -21.98
C THR A 27 16.81 5.90 -20.88
N THR A 28 15.55 6.09 -21.24
CA THR A 28 14.51 6.58 -20.31
C THR A 28 13.34 5.61 -20.20
N ASP A 29 12.97 5.30 -18.95
CA ASP A 29 11.78 4.56 -18.60
C ASP A 29 10.90 5.41 -17.66
N VAL A 30 9.59 5.41 -17.90
CA VAL A 30 8.59 6.09 -17.06
C VAL A 30 7.62 5.07 -16.49
N ALA A 31 7.31 5.18 -15.20
CA ALA A 31 6.32 4.34 -14.54
C ALA A 31 5.26 5.18 -13.84
N LEU A 32 4.01 4.75 -13.96
CA LEU A 32 2.88 5.23 -13.17
C LEU A 32 2.37 4.06 -12.33
N SER A 33 2.37 4.23 -11.02
CA SER A 33 1.90 3.23 -10.07
C SER A 33 0.79 3.79 -9.18
N VAL A 34 -0.20 2.94 -8.92
CA VAL A 34 -1.23 3.15 -7.91
C VAL A 34 -1.08 2.05 -6.87
N ILE A 35 -0.83 2.44 -5.64
CA ILE A 35 -0.76 1.53 -4.49
C ILE A 35 -2.09 1.65 -3.76
N ASN A 36 -2.66 0.52 -3.34
CA ASN A 36 -4.01 0.41 -2.79
C ASN A 36 -5.05 1.04 -3.72
N LEU A 37 -5.15 0.51 -4.94
CA LEU A 37 -6.04 0.97 -6.02
C LEU A 37 -7.49 1.15 -5.55
N LEU A 38 -7.97 0.20 -4.74
CA LEU A 38 -9.34 0.18 -4.22
C LEU A 38 -9.52 0.97 -2.93
N ASP A 39 -8.45 1.57 -2.38
CA ASP A 39 -8.49 2.33 -1.13
C ASP A 39 -9.06 1.52 0.03
N ALA A 40 -8.69 0.23 0.10
CA ALA A 40 -9.13 -0.65 1.16
C ALA A 40 -8.42 -0.28 2.46
N ASP A 41 -9.19 -0.09 3.52
CA ASP A 41 -8.65 0.16 4.86
C ASP A 41 -8.16 -1.15 5.50
N PRO A 42 -6.97 -1.17 6.11
CA PRO A 42 -6.52 -2.33 6.86
C PRO A 42 -7.40 -2.55 8.10
N PRO A 43 -7.62 -3.80 8.53
CA PRO A 43 -8.35 -4.06 9.76
C PRO A 43 -7.64 -3.40 10.95
N LEU A 44 -8.41 -2.68 11.75
CA LEU A 44 -7.92 -2.06 12.96
C LEU A 44 -7.79 -3.13 14.05
N VAL A 45 -6.63 -3.19 14.69
CA VAL A 45 -6.49 -3.95 15.93
C VAL A 45 -6.54 -2.94 17.07
N ASN A 46 -7.31 -3.23 18.11
CA ASN A 46 -7.37 -2.41 19.32
C ASN A 46 -6.58 -3.12 20.43
N TRP A 47 -5.25 -3.01 20.37
CA TRP A 47 -4.32 -3.48 21.41
C TRP A 47 -3.43 -2.29 21.79
N GLU A 48 -2.93 -2.22 23.02
CA GLU A 48 -2.29 -1.02 23.59
C GLU A 48 -1.01 -0.52 22.84
N GLN A 49 -0.61 -1.23 21.77
CA GLN A 49 0.48 -0.90 20.84
C GLN A 49 0.15 -1.25 19.36
N SER A 50 -1.12 -1.34 18.97
CA SER A 50 -1.60 -2.00 17.74
C SER A 50 -1.37 -1.26 16.41
N TYR A 51 -0.16 -0.77 16.19
CA TYR A 51 0.34 -0.53 14.85
C TYR A 51 1.40 -1.59 14.53
N ASP A 52 1.02 -2.63 13.78
CA ASP A 52 2.01 -3.52 13.16
C ASP A 52 2.61 -2.83 11.93
N ALA A 53 3.76 -2.18 12.15
CA ALA A 53 4.52 -1.50 11.11
C ALA A 53 5.00 -2.43 9.98
N PHE A 54 4.98 -3.75 10.17
CA PHE A 54 5.44 -4.72 9.18
C PHE A 54 4.32 -5.25 8.27
N THR A 55 3.04 -5.13 8.66
CA THR A 55 1.95 -5.81 7.94
C THR A 55 0.92 -4.85 7.35
N HIS A 56 0.72 -3.64 7.89
CA HIS A 56 -0.31 -2.73 7.40
C HIS A 56 0.22 -1.31 7.18
N SER A 57 0.21 -0.83 5.93
CA SER A 57 0.46 0.58 5.64
C SER A 57 -0.87 1.35 5.68
N PRO A 58 -1.10 2.26 6.65
CA PRO A 58 -2.37 2.95 6.85
C PRO A 58 -2.52 4.14 5.90
N LYS A 59 -1.69 4.21 4.85
CA LYS A 59 -1.52 5.42 4.04
C LYS A 59 -2.52 5.52 2.88
N GLY A 60 -3.60 4.73 2.91
CA GLY A 60 -4.65 4.70 1.89
C GLY A 60 -4.11 4.51 0.46
N ARG A 61 -4.91 4.92 -0.53
CA ARG A 61 -4.51 4.95 -1.94
C ARG A 61 -3.40 5.97 -2.19
N ARG A 62 -2.34 5.56 -2.89
CA ARG A 62 -1.22 6.43 -3.27
C ARG A 62 -0.93 6.36 -4.75
N LEU A 63 -0.72 7.54 -5.35
CA LEU A 63 -0.24 7.68 -6.72
C LEU A 63 1.27 7.91 -6.70
N LYS A 64 2.01 7.22 -7.57
CA LYS A 64 3.45 7.39 -7.73
C LYS A 64 3.80 7.53 -9.21
N LEU A 65 4.49 8.61 -9.55
CA LEU A 65 5.16 8.79 -10.84
C LEU A 65 6.66 8.53 -10.64
N SER A 66 7.28 7.76 -11.54
CA SER A 66 8.72 7.49 -11.51
C SER A 66 9.33 7.67 -12.88
N VAL A 67 10.49 8.31 -12.92
CA VAL A 67 11.28 8.52 -14.13
C VAL A 67 12.66 7.96 -13.86
N ASN A 68 13.05 6.95 -14.62
CA ASN A 68 14.37 6.35 -14.56
C ASN A 68 15.14 6.75 -15.82
N TYR A 69 16.30 7.38 -15.63
CA TYR A 69 17.20 7.78 -16.69
C TYR A 69 18.54 7.11 -16.51
N ARG A 70 19.00 6.39 -17.54
CA ARG A 70 20.32 5.76 -17.58
C ARG A 70 21.30 6.69 -18.29
N LEU A 71 22.34 7.11 -17.56
CA LEU A 71 23.48 7.88 -18.09
C LEU A 71 24.54 6.89 -18.61
N GLY A 72 24.75 6.85 -19.93
CA GLY A 72 25.83 6.08 -20.58
C GLY A 72 25.36 4.83 -21.35
N ASN A 73 26.17 4.43 -22.35
CA ASN A 73 26.14 3.12 -23.00
C ASN A 73 26.78 2.07 -22.10
#